data_AF-A0AAU6WWA5-F1
#
_entry.id   AF-A0AAU6WWA5-F1
#
_cell.length_a   1.000
_cell.length_b   1.000
_cell.length_c   1.000
_cell.angle_alpha   90.00
_cell.angle_beta   90.00
_cell.angle_gamma   90.00
#
_symmetry.space_group_name_H-M   'P 1'
#
loop_
_entity.id
_entity.type
_entity.pdbx_description
1 polymer ?
#
loop_
_entity_poly.entity_id
_entity_poly.type
_entity_poly.pdbx_seq_one_letter_code
_entity_poly.pdbx_strand_id
1 'polypeptide(L)'
;MALFLVFAAGFLSAQNRDAKGVAIKKTAENMKAGAFIDVNTAAYPESGFSITQLVKDVLISGGSTCSAANVTNVAVSPNLAVTNQNRSWGYFNKATTNFPFAKGIVLTTGYARKAGNDLQGTLSDPLGTGGDADLAAALGVPNSQLNDATYIEFDFVPASTKVTFRYLFASKEYQTNFPCTISDGFALLLKK
;
A
#
# COMPACT_ATOMS: atom_id res chain seq x y z
N MET A 1 23.28 -11.52 16.80
CA MET A 1 23.09 -10.05 16.83
C MET A 1 21.61 -9.79 16.63
N ALA A 2 20.90 -9.39 17.69
CA ALA A 2 19.49 -9.01 17.60
C ALA A 2 19.45 -7.47 17.51
N LEU A 3 18.94 -6.95 16.40
CA LEU A 3 18.71 -5.53 16.22
C LEU A 3 17.21 -5.29 16.42
N PHE A 4 16.84 -4.73 17.57
CA PHE A 4 15.50 -4.20 17.82
C PHE A 4 15.41 -2.82 17.17
N LEU A 5 14.53 -2.65 16.19
CA LEU A 5 14.13 -1.35 15.67
C LEU A 5 12.76 -1.00 16.26
N VAL A 6 12.77 -0.13 17.27
CA VAL A 6 11.55 0.51 17.79
C VAL A 6 11.41 1.84 17.06
N PHE A 7 10.44 1.94 16.15
CA PHE A 7 10.00 3.23 15.63
C PHE A 7 8.92 3.78 16.57
N ALA A 8 9.33 4.62 17.51
CA ALA A 8 8.38 5.53 18.17
C ALA A 8 8.03 6.62 17.14
N ALA A 9 6.83 6.54 16.56
CA ALA A 9 6.30 7.62 15.76
C ALA A 9 6.08 8.83 16.68
N GLY A 10 7.02 9.78 16.66
CA GLY A 10 6.81 11.09 17.23
C GLY A 10 5.68 11.77 16.47
N PHE A 11 4.58 12.08 17.17
CA PHE A 11 3.50 12.90 16.65
C PHE A 11 4.04 14.31 16.36
N LEU A 12 4.48 14.54 15.13
CA LEU A 12 4.57 15.89 14.60
C LEU A 12 3.17 16.24 14.06
N SER A 13 2.40 16.94 14.89
CA SER A 13 1.11 17.52 14.52
C SER A 13 1.26 18.39 13.28
N ALA A 14 0.89 17.84 12.13
CA ALA A 14 0.76 18.59 10.89
C ALA A 14 -0.72 18.84 10.61
N GLN A 15 -1.09 20.11 10.79
CA GLN A 15 -2.26 20.80 10.23
C GLN A 15 -3.59 20.62 10.98
N ASN A 16 -3.81 21.57 11.90
CA ASN A 16 -5.15 22.01 12.27
C ASN A 16 -5.73 22.82 11.10
N ARG A 17 -6.42 22.14 10.18
CA ARG A 17 -7.33 22.77 9.23
C ARG A 17 -8.66 22.04 9.34
N ASP A 18 -9.62 22.68 9.99
CA ASP A 18 -11.03 22.27 10.02
C ASP A 18 -11.58 22.20 8.59
N ALA A 19 -11.34 21.08 7.89
CA ALA A 19 -12.07 20.73 6.71
C ALA A 19 -13.30 19.95 7.16
N LYS A 20 -14.41 20.67 7.41
CA LYS A 20 -15.75 20.07 7.40
C LYS A 20 -15.86 19.19 6.17
N GLY A 21 -16.34 17.95 6.30
CA GLY A 21 -16.48 17.00 5.21
C GLY A 21 -17.22 17.63 4.02
N VAL A 22 -16.45 18.13 3.06
CA VAL A 22 -16.98 18.64 1.80
C VAL A 22 -17.09 17.41 0.90
N ALA A 23 -18.31 17.06 0.50
CA ALA A 23 -18.52 16.12 -0.59
C ALA A 23 -17.60 16.52 -1.74
N ILE A 24 -16.66 15.64 -2.15
CA ILE A 24 -15.70 15.99 -3.19
C ILE A 24 -16.48 16.20 -4.49
N LYS A 25 -16.77 17.47 -4.80
CA LYS A 25 -17.35 17.83 -6.09
C LYS A 25 -16.28 17.58 -7.14
N LYS A 26 -16.65 16.87 -8.21
CA LYS A 26 -15.81 16.75 -9.41
C LYS A 26 -15.44 18.15 -9.88
N THR A 27 -14.20 18.57 -9.64
CA THR A 27 -13.65 19.81 -10.19
C THR A 27 -13.00 19.51 -11.53
N ALA A 28 -12.91 20.52 -12.39
CA ALA A 28 -12.20 20.38 -13.66
C ALA A 28 -10.73 19.95 -13.46
N GLU A 29 -10.12 20.29 -12.30
CA GLU A 29 -8.76 19.90 -11.92
C GLU A 29 -8.67 18.41 -11.53
N ASN A 30 -9.59 17.92 -10.71
CA ASN A 30 -9.64 16.52 -10.27
C ASN A 30 -10.22 15.56 -11.33
N MET A 31 -10.54 16.07 -12.52
CA MET A 31 -10.94 15.28 -13.69
C MET A 31 -9.95 15.40 -14.86
N LYS A 32 -8.81 16.12 -14.69
CA LYS A 32 -7.79 16.18 -15.75
C LYS A 32 -7.05 14.86 -15.85
N ALA A 33 -6.75 14.44 -17.08
CA ALA A 33 -5.73 13.44 -17.32
C ALA A 33 -4.41 13.87 -16.66
N GLY A 34 -3.78 12.95 -15.90
CA GLY A 34 -2.57 13.23 -15.13
C GLY A 34 -2.77 13.72 -13.70
N ALA A 35 -4.00 13.75 -13.19
CA ALA A 35 -4.28 14.01 -11.78
C ALA A 35 -4.10 12.77 -10.88
N PHE A 36 -4.29 11.57 -11.44
CA PHE A 36 -4.24 10.31 -10.70
C PHE A 36 -3.11 9.42 -11.19
N ILE A 37 -2.54 8.65 -10.26
CA ILE A 37 -1.73 7.50 -10.62
C ILE A 37 -2.61 6.45 -11.30
N ASP A 38 -1.99 5.69 -12.18
CA ASP A 38 -2.59 4.56 -12.86
C ASP A 38 -2.47 3.33 -11.96
N VAL A 39 -3.59 2.66 -11.64
CA VAL A 39 -3.60 1.46 -10.79
C VAL A 39 -4.28 0.32 -11.50
N ASN A 40 -3.58 -0.82 -11.64
CA ASN A 40 -4.08 -2.05 -12.27
C ASN A 40 -4.71 -1.85 -13.66
N THR A 41 -4.28 -0.83 -14.40
CA THR A 41 -4.75 -0.56 -15.76
C THR A 41 -4.08 -1.49 -16.78
N ALA A 42 -4.84 -1.90 -17.79
CA ALA A 42 -4.40 -2.78 -18.87
C ALA A 42 -3.29 -2.16 -19.76
N ALA A 43 -3.03 -0.86 -19.64
CA ALA A 43 -1.93 -0.19 -20.34
C ALA A 43 -0.54 -0.69 -19.92
N TYR A 44 -0.43 -1.32 -18.73
CA TYR A 44 0.83 -1.84 -18.20
C TYR A 44 0.75 -3.36 -18.05
N PRO A 45 1.66 -4.12 -18.68
CA PRO A 45 1.73 -5.58 -18.52
C PRO A 45 1.84 -6.01 -17.05
N GLU A 46 2.53 -5.21 -16.22
CA GLU A 46 2.72 -5.49 -14.78
C GLU A 46 1.40 -5.54 -14.01
N SER A 47 0.33 -4.90 -14.50
CA SER A 47 -1.02 -5.02 -13.90
C SER A 47 -1.54 -6.46 -13.93
N GLY A 48 -1.11 -7.26 -14.91
CA GLY A 48 -1.46 -8.69 -15.04
C GLY A 48 -0.53 -9.65 -14.30
N PHE A 49 0.46 -9.15 -13.54
CA PHE A 49 1.42 -9.99 -12.85
C PHE A 49 0.83 -10.65 -11.60
N SER A 50 1.24 -11.90 -11.36
CA SER A 50 1.07 -12.58 -10.08
C SER A 50 1.82 -11.83 -8.97
N ILE A 51 1.48 -12.07 -7.72
CA ILE A 51 2.21 -11.44 -6.61
C ILE A 51 3.71 -11.77 -6.65
N THR A 52 4.06 -13.01 -6.99
CA THR A 52 5.46 -13.44 -7.12
C THR A 52 6.20 -12.61 -8.17
N GLN A 53 5.57 -12.35 -9.32
CA GLN A 53 6.14 -11.49 -10.36
C GLN A 53 6.22 -10.03 -9.92
N LEU A 54 5.21 -9.49 -9.22
CA LEU A 54 5.29 -8.13 -8.69
C LEU A 54 6.46 -7.98 -7.70
N VAL A 55 6.64 -8.93 -6.78
CA VAL A 55 7.76 -8.88 -5.84
C VAL A 55 9.10 -8.99 -6.58
N LYS A 56 9.26 -9.97 -7.46
CA LYS A 56 10.52 -10.21 -8.17
C LYS A 56 10.86 -9.09 -9.15
N ASP A 57 9.91 -8.76 -10.03
CA ASP A 57 10.17 -7.95 -11.22
C ASP A 57 9.94 -6.46 -10.95
N VAL A 58 9.02 -6.10 -10.05
CA VAL A 58 8.70 -4.70 -9.73
C VAL A 58 9.42 -4.23 -8.47
N LEU A 59 9.28 -4.95 -7.34
CA LEU A 59 9.79 -4.49 -6.05
C LEU A 59 11.31 -4.65 -5.91
N ILE A 60 11.83 -5.85 -6.18
CA ILE A 60 13.25 -6.18 -5.98
C ILE A 60 14.10 -5.74 -7.18
N SER A 61 13.65 -6.10 -8.37
CA SER A 61 14.39 -5.82 -9.60
C SER A 61 14.24 -4.38 -10.09
N GLY A 62 13.20 -3.67 -9.65
CA GLY A 62 12.87 -2.34 -10.16
C GLY A 62 12.59 -2.32 -11.67
N GLY A 63 12.25 -3.47 -12.27
CA GLY A 63 12.16 -3.67 -13.72
C GLY A 63 13.50 -3.89 -14.43
N SER A 64 14.61 -4.05 -13.70
CA SER A 64 15.93 -4.37 -14.27
C SER A 64 16.19 -5.88 -14.29
N THR A 65 16.93 -6.38 -15.27
CA THR A 65 17.33 -7.80 -15.32
C THR A 65 18.54 -8.11 -14.44
N CYS A 66 19.07 -7.12 -13.70
CA CYS A 66 20.38 -7.19 -13.04
C CYS A 66 20.32 -7.53 -11.54
N SER A 67 19.13 -7.58 -10.93
CA SER A 67 18.98 -7.82 -9.48
C SER A 67 18.34 -9.18 -9.22
N ALA A 68 19.18 -10.21 -9.11
CA ALA A 68 18.75 -11.58 -8.84
C ALA A 68 18.70 -11.87 -7.33
N ALA A 69 18.02 -11.04 -6.52
CA ALA A 69 17.78 -11.49 -5.15
C ALA A 69 16.91 -12.75 -5.22
N ASN A 70 17.38 -13.84 -4.61
CA ASN A 70 16.65 -15.09 -4.59
C ASN A 70 15.41 -14.93 -3.71
N VAL A 71 14.26 -14.70 -4.33
CA VAL A 71 12.96 -14.54 -3.66
C VAL A 71 12.18 -15.86 -3.71
N THR A 72 11.75 -16.33 -2.55
CA THR A 72 10.95 -17.54 -2.35
C THR A 72 9.76 -17.28 -1.43
N ASN A 73 8.83 -18.24 -1.36
CA ASN A 73 7.69 -18.22 -0.43
C ASN A 73 6.88 -16.91 -0.48
N VAL A 74 6.68 -16.37 -1.69
CA VAL A 74 5.89 -15.14 -1.85
C VAL A 74 4.43 -15.46 -1.59
N ALA A 75 3.85 -14.78 -0.60
CA ALA A 75 2.43 -14.85 -0.30
C ALA A 75 1.84 -13.43 -0.22
N VAL A 76 0.53 -13.36 -0.47
CA VAL A 76 -0.27 -12.15 -0.28
C VAL A 76 -1.55 -12.55 0.44
N SER A 77 -1.96 -11.69 1.36
CA SER A 77 -3.24 -11.81 2.03
C SER A 77 -4.01 -10.50 1.91
N PRO A 78 -5.31 -10.55 1.61
CA PRO A 78 -6.01 -11.71 1.08
C PRO A 78 -5.45 -12.16 -0.27
N ASN A 79 -5.44 -13.49 -0.50
CA ASN A 79 -4.97 -14.07 -1.77
C ASN A 79 -6.04 -13.97 -2.88
N LEU A 80 -6.44 -12.73 -3.18
CA LEU A 80 -7.40 -12.42 -4.25
C LEU A 80 -6.72 -12.57 -5.61
N ALA A 81 -7.35 -13.31 -6.53
CA ALA A 81 -6.77 -13.55 -7.85
C ALA A 81 -6.45 -12.25 -8.61
N VAL A 82 -5.44 -12.28 -9.49
CA VAL A 82 -5.07 -11.14 -10.35
C VAL A 82 -6.26 -10.64 -11.19
N THR A 83 -7.13 -11.55 -11.61
CA THR A 83 -8.35 -11.26 -12.37
C THR A 83 -9.47 -10.63 -11.53
N ASN A 84 -9.36 -10.65 -10.20
CA ASN A 84 -10.32 -10.00 -9.33
C ASN A 84 -10.09 -8.47 -9.36
N GLN A 85 -11.01 -7.75 -10.00
CA GLN A 85 -10.94 -6.29 -10.11
C GLN A 85 -10.95 -5.58 -8.74
N ASN A 86 -11.50 -6.23 -7.71
CA ASN A 86 -11.61 -5.71 -6.35
C ASN A 86 -10.50 -6.25 -5.43
N ARG A 87 -9.40 -6.80 -5.98
CA ARG A 87 -8.23 -7.15 -5.18
C ARG A 87 -7.65 -5.93 -4.46
N SER A 88 -7.06 -6.16 -3.30
CA SER A 88 -6.53 -5.13 -2.41
C SER A 88 -5.08 -4.74 -2.66
N TRP A 89 -4.46 -5.41 -3.63
CA TRP A 89 -3.06 -5.26 -4.00
C TRP A 89 -2.90 -5.14 -5.52
N GLY A 90 -1.77 -4.63 -5.97
CA GLY A 90 -1.49 -4.61 -7.40
C GLY A 90 -0.32 -3.72 -7.79
N TYR A 91 -0.31 -3.32 -9.05
CA TYR A 91 0.69 -2.45 -9.63
C TYR A 91 0.16 -1.02 -9.77
N PHE A 92 1.03 -0.04 -9.54
CA PHE A 92 0.77 1.34 -9.91
C PHE A 92 1.88 1.91 -10.81
N ASN A 93 1.50 2.87 -11.66
CA ASN A 93 2.40 3.74 -12.40
C ASN A 93 1.99 5.20 -12.17
N LYS A 94 2.96 6.12 -12.08
CA LYS A 94 2.63 7.54 -11.90
C LYS A 94 1.97 8.19 -13.11
N ALA A 95 2.03 7.56 -14.28
CA ALA A 95 1.61 8.13 -15.55
C ALA A 95 2.27 9.51 -15.77
N THR A 96 1.46 10.54 -15.99
CA THR A 96 1.91 11.93 -16.17
C THR A 96 1.88 12.76 -14.88
N THR A 97 1.62 12.16 -13.72
CA THR A 97 1.50 12.87 -12.44
C THR A 97 2.86 13.26 -11.86
N ASN A 98 2.82 14.15 -10.86
CA ASN A 98 3.98 14.50 -10.01
C ASN A 98 4.18 13.51 -8.84
N PHE A 99 3.61 12.30 -8.89
CA PHE A 99 3.77 11.31 -7.82
C PHE A 99 5.27 10.94 -7.64
N PRO A 100 5.77 10.86 -6.39
CA PRO A 100 7.21 10.76 -6.11
C PRO A 100 7.82 9.42 -6.52
N PHE A 101 7.01 8.39 -6.76
CA PHE A 101 7.46 7.09 -7.25
C PHE A 101 6.99 6.88 -8.69
N ALA A 102 7.90 6.48 -9.58
CA ALA A 102 7.54 6.23 -10.98
C ALA A 102 6.56 5.05 -11.14
N LYS A 103 6.79 3.99 -10.38
CA LYS A 103 5.96 2.78 -10.35
C LYS A 103 6.25 1.96 -9.10
N GLY A 104 5.40 1.00 -8.80
CA GLY A 104 5.60 0.10 -7.67
C GLY A 104 4.41 -0.80 -7.40
N ILE A 105 4.42 -1.40 -6.22
CA ILE A 105 3.30 -2.17 -5.69
C ILE A 105 2.42 -1.24 -4.85
N VAL A 106 1.11 -1.38 -4.96
CA VAL A 106 0.13 -0.75 -4.09
C VAL A 106 -0.55 -1.80 -3.21
N LEU A 107 -0.73 -1.48 -1.93
CA LEU A 107 -1.53 -2.22 -0.97
C LEU A 107 -2.58 -1.29 -0.38
N THR A 108 -3.78 -1.80 -0.14
CA THR A 108 -4.91 -1.03 0.40
C THR A 108 -5.71 -1.88 1.39
N THR A 109 -6.43 -1.24 2.30
CA THR A 109 -7.45 -1.88 3.16
C THR A 109 -8.80 -2.05 2.44
N GLY A 110 -8.82 -1.90 1.11
CA GLY A 110 -10.02 -1.99 0.30
C GLY A 110 -9.72 -2.38 -1.13
N TYR A 111 -10.33 -1.72 -2.12
CA TYR A 111 -10.11 -2.05 -3.52
C TYR A 111 -8.97 -1.23 -4.11
N ALA A 112 -7.87 -1.89 -4.51
CA ALA A 112 -6.69 -1.21 -5.03
C ALA A 112 -7.00 -0.30 -6.23
N ARG A 113 -7.90 -0.74 -7.14
CA ARG A 113 -8.33 0.05 -8.31
C ARG A 113 -8.90 1.43 -7.97
N LYS A 114 -9.39 1.63 -6.74
CA LYS A 114 -9.93 2.91 -6.26
C LYS A 114 -8.87 3.85 -5.69
N ALA A 115 -7.62 3.41 -5.58
CA ALA A 115 -6.50 4.27 -5.18
C ALA A 115 -6.00 5.18 -6.31
N GLY A 116 -6.51 5.02 -7.53
CA GLY A 116 -6.12 5.81 -8.69
C GLY A 116 -7.15 5.75 -9.83
N ASN A 117 -6.71 6.11 -11.04
CA ASN A 117 -7.46 6.19 -12.30
C ASN A 117 -8.60 7.23 -12.33
N ASP A 118 -9.46 7.24 -11.32
CA ASP A 118 -10.69 8.04 -11.29
C ASP A 118 -10.91 8.67 -9.92
N LEU A 119 -11.57 9.83 -9.92
CA LEU A 119 -12.03 10.46 -8.70
C LEU A 119 -13.05 9.58 -7.98
N GLN A 120 -12.72 9.17 -6.77
CA GLN A 120 -13.62 8.46 -5.88
C GLN A 120 -14.35 9.45 -4.96
N GLY A 121 -15.64 9.20 -4.71
CA GLY A 121 -16.42 9.92 -3.72
C GLY A 121 -16.09 9.42 -2.32
N THR A 122 -16.93 8.55 -1.78
CA THR A 122 -16.67 7.88 -0.50
C THR A 122 -15.90 6.58 -0.73
N LEU A 123 -14.79 6.41 -0.02
CA LEU A 123 -14.02 5.16 0.05
C LEU A 123 -14.48 4.37 1.28
N SER A 124 -15.19 3.26 1.05
CA SER A 124 -15.74 2.38 2.08
C SER A 124 -15.94 0.99 1.49
N ASP A 125 -14.82 0.36 1.14
CA ASP A 125 -14.78 -0.88 0.38
C ASP A 125 -14.14 -1.99 1.23
N PRO A 126 -14.83 -2.47 2.28
CA PRO A 126 -14.27 -3.50 3.15
C PRO A 126 -14.05 -4.79 2.35
N LEU A 127 -12.96 -5.47 2.68
CA LEU A 127 -12.63 -6.78 2.12
C LEU A 127 -13.18 -7.91 3.01
N GLY A 128 -13.54 -7.59 4.26
CA GLY A 128 -13.94 -8.57 5.27
C GLY A 128 -12.76 -9.42 5.73
N THR A 129 -11.54 -8.99 5.43
CA THR A 129 -10.33 -9.63 5.91
C THR A 129 -10.08 -9.14 7.33
N GLY A 130 -9.81 -10.03 8.27
CA GLY A 130 -9.54 -9.63 9.65
C GLY A 130 -8.22 -8.87 9.79
N GLY A 131 -7.64 -8.95 10.98
CA GLY A 131 -6.29 -8.47 11.24
C GLY A 131 -5.18 -9.41 10.76
N ASP A 132 -3.95 -8.92 10.88
CA ASP A 132 -2.73 -9.72 10.78
C ASP A 132 -2.02 -9.78 12.14
N ALA A 133 -1.63 -10.98 12.57
CA ALA A 133 -1.10 -11.20 13.92
C ALA A 133 0.28 -10.56 14.12
N ASP A 134 1.13 -10.57 13.08
CA ASP A 134 2.44 -9.93 13.13
C ASP A 134 2.31 -8.40 13.18
N LEU A 135 1.39 -7.83 12.40
CA LEU A 135 1.04 -6.41 12.45
C LEU A 135 0.48 -6.02 13.83
N ALA A 136 -0.45 -6.82 14.38
CA ALA A 136 -1.02 -6.59 15.71
C ALA A 136 0.07 -6.57 16.79
N ALA A 137 1.00 -7.53 16.74
CA ALA A 137 2.14 -7.59 17.65
C ALA A 137 3.07 -6.37 17.49
N ALA A 138 3.37 -5.96 16.24
CA ALA A 138 4.21 -4.80 15.97
C ALA A 138 3.58 -3.48 16.43
N LEU A 139 2.25 -3.36 16.37
CA LEU A 139 1.50 -2.19 16.82
C LEU A 139 1.19 -2.21 18.32
N GLY A 140 1.34 -3.36 18.99
CA GLY A 140 0.99 -3.52 20.41
C GLY A 140 -0.52 -3.48 20.66
N VAL A 141 -1.33 -3.93 19.70
CA VAL A 141 -2.80 -3.95 19.78
C VAL A 141 -3.35 -5.37 19.62
N PRO A 142 -4.54 -5.69 20.16
CA PRO A 142 -5.20 -6.96 19.88
C PRO A 142 -5.51 -7.12 18.39
N ASN A 143 -5.26 -8.31 17.82
CA ASN A 143 -5.53 -8.59 16.41
C ASN A 143 -7.02 -8.41 16.02
N SER A 144 -7.93 -8.61 16.97
CA SER A 144 -9.37 -8.39 16.78
C SER A 144 -9.78 -6.93 16.59
N GLN A 145 -8.88 -5.98 16.85
CA GLN A 145 -9.10 -4.55 16.59
C GLN A 145 -8.65 -4.13 15.19
N LEU A 146 -7.90 -4.98 14.49
CA LEU A 146 -7.47 -4.73 13.13
C LEU A 146 -8.53 -5.24 12.14
N ASN A 147 -8.74 -4.46 11.09
CA ASN A 147 -9.67 -4.76 10.02
C ASN A 147 -9.00 -4.57 8.67
N ASP A 148 -9.43 -5.37 7.72
CA ASP A 148 -9.05 -5.32 6.31
C ASP A 148 -7.53 -5.36 6.04
N ALA A 149 -6.79 -6.13 6.85
CA ALA A 149 -5.35 -6.23 6.72
C ALA A 149 -4.95 -6.81 5.35
N THR A 150 -4.13 -6.05 4.62
CA THR A 150 -3.51 -6.51 3.39
C THR A 150 -1.99 -6.49 3.55
N TYR A 151 -1.35 -7.62 3.28
CA TYR A 151 0.10 -7.76 3.38
C TYR A 151 0.68 -8.63 2.27
N ILE A 152 1.97 -8.43 2.04
CA ILE A 152 2.82 -9.28 1.21
C ILE A 152 3.96 -9.74 2.09
N GLU A 153 4.23 -11.03 2.08
CA GLU A 153 5.39 -11.63 2.73
C GLU A 153 6.17 -12.45 1.71
N PHE A 154 7.48 -12.48 1.89
CA PHE A 154 8.37 -13.28 1.06
C PHE A 154 9.72 -13.43 1.76
N ASP A 155 10.38 -14.54 1.44
CA ASP A 155 11.76 -14.78 1.84
C ASP A 155 12.70 -14.24 0.76
N PHE A 156 13.82 -13.65 1.19
CA PHE A 156 14.86 -13.23 0.26
C PHE A 156 16.26 -13.43 0.82
N VAL A 157 17.20 -13.77 -0.06
CA VAL A 157 18.64 -13.72 0.26
C VAL A 157 19.17 -12.35 -0.20
N PRO A 158 19.61 -11.47 0.71
CA PRO A 158 20.11 -10.16 0.34
C PRO A 158 21.44 -10.26 -0.41
N ALA A 159 21.57 -9.54 -1.52
CA ALA A 159 22.84 -9.43 -2.26
C ALA A 159 23.84 -8.44 -1.61
N SER A 160 23.41 -7.71 -0.58
CA SER A 160 24.20 -6.69 0.11
C SER A 160 23.86 -6.67 1.60
N THR A 161 24.76 -6.14 2.43
CA THR A 161 24.56 -5.96 3.88
C THR A 161 23.56 -4.85 4.22
N LYS A 162 23.14 -4.06 3.22
CA LYS A 162 22.13 -3.01 3.37
C LYS A 162 20.95 -3.27 2.45
N VAL A 163 19.75 -3.26 3.04
CA VAL A 163 18.48 -3.28 2.32
C VAL A 163 17.80 -1.93 2.55
N THR A 164 17.19 -1.36 1.51
CA THR A 164 16.45 -0.09 1.60
C THR A 164 15.12 -0.22 0.89
N PHE A 165 14.05 0.15 1.59
CA PHE A 165 12.70 0.15 1.06
C PHE A 165 12.19 1.58 1.02
N ARG A 166 11.59 1.95 -0.12
CA ARG A 166 10.84 3.20 -0.23
C ARG A 166 9.37 2.86 -0.10
N TYR A 167 8.68 3.57 0.78
CA TYR A 167 7.24 3.43 0.97
C TYR A 167 6.60 4.81 1.03
N LEU A 168 5.32 4.87 0.70
CA LEU A 168 4.45 6.01 0.93
C LEU A 168 3.21 5.47 1.60
N PHE A 169 2.89 6.02 2.75
CA PHE A 169 1.71 5.65 3.51
C PHE A 169 0.67 6.76 3.39
N ALA A 170 -0.57 6.39 3.12
CA ALA A 170 -1.68 7.31 2.97
C ALA A 170 -2.93 6.71 3.63
N SER A 171 -3.75 7.57 4.21
CA SER A 171 -4.98 7.21 4.94
C SER A 171 -6.10 8.18 4.58
N LYS A 172 -7.34 7.70 4.71
CA LYS A 172 -8.56 8.52 4.59
C LYS A 172 -9.03 9.11 5.92
N GLU A 173 -8.46 8.67 7.03
CA GLU A 173 -8.91 8.98 8.39
C GLU A 173 -8.38 10.33 8.90
N TYR A 174 -7.79 11.16 8.03
CA TYR A 174 -7.33 12.51 8.38
C TYR A 174 -8.45 13.56 8.52
N GLN A 175 -9.71 13.15 8.33
CA GLN A 175 -10.86 14.05 8.34
C GLN A 175 -11.64 13.93 9.65
N THR A 176 -12.24 15.05 10.08
CA THR A 176 -13.14 15.10 11.25
C THR A 176 -12.45 14.62 12.54
N ASN A 177 -13.13 13.78 13.34
CA ASN A 177 -12.60 13.24 14.58
C ASN A 177 -11.98 11.84 14.40
N PHE A 178 -11.92 11.32 13.16
CA PHE A 178 -11.32 10.03 12.89
C PHE A 178 -9.86 9.89 13.36
N PRO A 179 -8.99 10.91 13.27
CA PRO A 179 -7.63 10.80 13.82
C PRO A 179 -7.58 10.50 15.32
N CYS A 180 -8.64 10.85 16.06
CA CYS A 180 -8.74 10.65 17.51
C CYS A 180 -9.35 9.30 17.88
N THR A 181 -10.08 8.66 16.97
CA THR A 181 -10.90 7.47 17.26
C THR A 181 -10.53 6.25 16.42
N ILE A 182 -9.83 6.45 15.30
CA ILE A 182 -9.42 5.42 14.34
C ILE A 182 -7.94 5.67 14.03
N SER A 183 -7.15 4.59 14.02
CA SER A 183 -5.75 4.63 13.63
C SER A 183 -5.51 3.59 12.56
N ASP A 184 -4.82 3.98 11.48
CA ASP A 184 -4.37 3.04 10.47
C ASP A 184 -2.97 2.53 10.80
N GLY A 185 -2.85 1.21 10.85
CA GLY A 185 -1.59 0.52 11.14
C GLY A 185 -0.77 0.26 9.89
N PHE A 186 0.55 0.49 9.96
CA PHE A 186 1.50 0.09 8.93
C PHE A 186 2.80 -0.39 9.57
N ALA A 187 3.36 -1.47 9.03
CA ALA A 187 4.64 -1.98 9.45
C ALA A 187 5.43 -2.56 8.26
N LEU A 188 6.75 -2.41 8.33
CA LEU A 188 7.70 -3.19 7.53
C LEU A 188 8.43 -4.12 8.49
N LEU A 189 8.18 -5.42 8.36
CA LEU A 189 8.72 -6.42 9.27
C LEU A 189 9.86 -7.17 8.58
N LEU A 190 11.02 -7.19 9.24
CA LEU A 190 12.13 -8.07 8.87
C LEU A 190 12.21 -9.18 9.91
N LYS A 191 11.83 -10.39 9.51
CA LYS A 191 11.83 -11.58 10.36
C LYS A 191 13.06 -12.44 10.05
N LYS A 192 13.51 -13.20 11.05
CA LYS A 192 14.65 -14.12 10.94
C LYS A 192 14.16 -15.55 10.78
#